data_AF-A0A5B7J0M2-F1
#
_entry.id   AF-A0A5B7J0M2-F1
#
_cell.length_a   1.000
_cell.length_b   1.000
_cell.length_c   1.000
_cell.angle_alpha   90.00
_cell.angle_beta   90.00
_cell.angle_gamma   90.00
#
_symmetry.space_group_name_H-M   'P 1'
#
loop_
_entity.id
_entity.type
_entity.pdbx_description
1 polymer ?
#
loop_
_entity_poly.entity_id
_entity_poly.type
_entity_poly.pdbx_seq_one_letter_code
_entity_poly.pdbx_strand_id
1 'polypeptide(L)'
;MVGYYGSWATYRPGAGKLSIDNIDPYICTHLIYAFAGVGYDNKIRVSDRVFLGQLLLIKIARRNAHQHFIFHFIFSNCHRP
;
A
#
# COMPACT_ATOMS: atom_id res chain seq x y z
N MET A 1 9.07 1.70 -14.91
CA MET A 1 9.29 0.68 -13.86
C MET A 1 8.09 0.68 -12.92
N VAL A 2 7.49 -0.47 -12.67
CA VAL A 2 6.31 -0.62 -11.82
C VAL A 2 6.72 -1.33 -10.53
N GLY A 3 6.58 -0.65 -9.40
CA GLY A 3 6.86 -1.19 -8.06
C GLY A 3 5.57 -1.59 -7.38
N TYR A 4 5.57 -2.74 -6.70
CA TYR A 4 4.40 -3.20 -5.95
C TYR A 4 4.70 -3.19 -4.45
N TYR A 5 3.91 -2.43 -3.70
CA TYR A 5 4.00 -2.38 -2.25
C TYR A 5 2.78 -3.03 -1.61
N GLY A 6 3.02 -4.17 -0.97
CA GLY A 6 2.05 -4.84 -0.13
C GLY A 6 2.08 -4.30 1.29
N SER A 7 0.97 -3.75 1.76
CA SER A 7 0.80 -3.26 3.14
C SER A 7 1.15 -4.29 4.22
N TRP A 8 1.09 -5.60 3.90
CA TRP A 8 1.49 -6.68 4.80
C TRP A 8 2.99 -6.67 5.15
N ALA A 9 3.85 -6.06 4.32
CA ALA A 9 5.29 -6.01 4.56
C ALA A 9 5.66 -5.20 5.82
N THR A 10 4.83 -4.25 6.24
CA THR A 10 4.95 -3.49 7.49
C THR A 10 4.80 -4.39 8.73
N TYR A 11 4.05 -5.49 8.63
CA TYR A 11 3.76 -6.38 9.76
C TYR A 11 4.78 -7.53 9.88
N ARG A 12 5.72 -7.67 8.94
CA ARG A 12 6.77 -8.68 9.05
C ARG A 12 7.67 -8.37 10.25
N PRO A 13 7.97 -9.36 11.11
CA PRO A 13 8.89 -9.16 12.23
C PRO A 13 10.35 -9.14 11.76
N GLY A 14 11.22 -8.45 12.52
CA GLY A 14 12.67 -8.42 12.30
C GLY A 14 13.12 -7.59 11.10
N ALA A 15 14.26 -7.96 10.51
CA ALA A 15 14.88 -7.23 9.39
C ALA A 15 14.06 -7.27 8.09
N GLY A 16 13.03 -8.13 8.02
CA GLY A 16 12.09 -8.19 6.88
C GLY A 16 10.97 -7.14 6.95
N LYS A 17 10.95 -6.29 7.99
CA LYS A 17 9.98 -5.21 8.15
C LYS A 17 10.29 -4.09 7.17
N LEU A 18 9.46 -3.96 6.15
CA LEU A 18 9.54 -2.84 5.23
C LEU A 18 8.48 -1.82 5.63
N SER A 19 8.93 -0.70 6.19
CA SER A 19 8.06 0.46 6.47
C SER A 19 7.99 1.35 5.23
N ILE A 20 6.85 2.01 5.04
CA ILE A 20 6.64 2.92 3.90
C ILE A 20 7.67 4.05 3.88
N ASP A 21 8.07 4.59 5.03
CA ASP A 21 9.06 5.67 5.09
C ASP A 21 10.44 5.29 4.51
N ASN A 22 10.77 4.00 4.44
CA ASN A 22 12.03 3.47 3.90
C ASN A 22 11.97 3.21 2.39
N ILE A 23 10.83 3.41 1.74
CA ILE A 23 10.71 3.24 0.30
C ILE A 23 11.22 4.51 -0.37
N ASP A 24 12.20 4.34 -1.25
CA ASP A 24 12.65 5.43 -2.12
C ASP A 24 11.59 5.66 -3.23
N PRO A 25 11.05 6.88 -3.38
CA PRO A 25 10.06 7.19 -4.40
C PRO A 25 10.66 7.41 -5.80
N TYR A 26 11.99 7.49 -5.95
CA TYR A 26 12.65 7.73 -7.24
C TYR A 26 13.02 6.46 -7.99
N ILE A 27 13.06 5.32 -7.32
CA ILE A 27 13.27 4.02 -7.96
C ILE A 27 12.07 3.67 -8.86
N CYS A 28 10.82 3.83 -8.41
CA CYS A 28 9.65 3.39 -9.16
C CYS A 28 8.85 4.56 -9.73
N THR A 29 8.57 4.56 -11.04
CA THR A 29 7.72 5.59 -11.68
C THR A 29 6.23 5.38 -11.40
N HIS A 30 5.82 4.11 -11.25
CA HIS A 30 4.46 3.74 -10.88
C HIS A 30 4.51 2.87 -9.63
N LEU A 31 3.84 3.30 -8.56
CA LEU A 31 3.74 2.54 -7.32
C LEU A 31 2.32 1.98 -7.17
N ILE A 32 2.23 0.67 -7.10
CA ILE A 32 0.98 -0.04 -6.85
C ILE A 32 0.87 -0.31 -5.35
N TYR A 33 -0.18 0.22 -4.73
CA TYR A 33 -0.47 -0.05 -3.32
C TYR A 33 -1.60 -1.07 -3.17
N ALA A 34 -1.37 -2.09 -2.34
CA ALA A 34 -2.34 -3.14 -2.07
C ALA A 34 -2.45 -3.43 -0.56
N PHE A 35 -3.65 -3.59 0.02
CA PHE A 35 -4.97 -3.75 -0.60
C PHE A 35 -5.89 -2.58 -0.25
N ALA A 36 -6.71 -2.13 -1.20
CA ALA A 36 -7.86 -1.29 -0.90
C ALA A 36 -9.07 -2.17 -0.55
N GLY A 37 -9.70 -1.91 0.61
CA GLY A 37 -10.87 -2.66 1.07
C GLY A 37 -12.16 -2.15 0.44
N VAL A 38 -13.08 -3.06 0.13
CA VAL A 38 -14.46 -2.75 -0.25
C VAL A 38 -15.37 -3.25 0.87
N GLY A 39 -16.22 -2.36 1.39
CA GLY A 39 -17.23 -2.72 2.38
C GLY A 39 -18.39 -3.49 1.74
N TYR A 40 -19.20 -4.14 2.59
CA TYR A 40 -20.42 -4.84 2.16
C TYR A 40 -21.46 -3.93 1.49
N ASP A 41 -21.31 -2.61 1.65
CA ASP A 41 -22.11 -1.57 1.00
C ASP A 41 -21.60 -1.19 -0.40
N ASN A 42 -20.69 -1.99 -0.99
CA ASN A 42 -19.99 -1.69 -2.25
C ASN A 42 -19.23 -0.36 -2.23
N LYS A 43 -18.99 0.21 -1.04
CA LYS A 43 -18.19 1.43 -0.88
C LYS A 43 -16.75 1.05 -0.63
N ILE A 44 -15.84 1.83 -1.19
CA ILE A 44 -14.42 1.72 -0.86
C ILE A 44 -14.27 2.12 0.60
N ARG A 45 -13.96 1.15 1.46
CA ARG A 45 -13.73 1.37 2.88
C ARG A 45 -12.30 1.03 3.18
N VAL A 46 -11.58 2.05 3.57
CA VAL A 46 -10.23 1.91 4.09
C VAL A 46 -10.36 1.37 5.51
N SER A 47 -10.27 0.05 5.69
CA SER A 47 -10.21 -0.54 7.04
C SER A 47 -9.04 0.06 7.83
N ASP A 48 -9.15 0.22 9.14
CA ASP A 48 -8.18 0.98 9.97
C ASP A 48 -6.72 0.55 9.79
N ARG A 49 -6.48 -0.75 9.55
CA ARG A 49 -5.15 -1.31 9.24
C ARG A 49 -4.58 -0.87 7.89
N VAL A 50 -5.43 -0.54 6.93
CA VAL A 50 -5.10 -0.01 5.60
C VAL A 50 -4.99 1.52 5.64
N PHE A 51 -5.70 2.18 6.56
CA PHE A 51 -5.77 3.65 6.66
C PHE A 51 -4.43 4.28 7.00
N LEU A 52 -3.69 3.70 7.94
CA LEU A 52 -2.33 4.13 8.26
C LEU A 52 -1.40 4.07 7.03
N GLY A 53 -1.51 3.00 6.23
CA GLY A 53 -0.72 2.86 5.01
C GLY A 53 -1.10 3.88 3.93
N GLN A 54 -2.36 4.33 3.87
CA GLN A 54 -2.81 5.34 2.91
C GLN A 54 -2.37 6.76 3.27
N LEU A 55 -2.34 7.12 4.57
CA LEU A 55 -1.70 8.36 5.02
C LEU A 55 -0.20 8.37 4.68
N LEU A 56 0.46 7.23 4.83
CA LEU A 56 1.87 7.04 4.51
C LEU A 56 2.13 7.12 2.99
N LEU A 57 1.22 6.65 2.14
CA LEU A 57 1.32 6.86 0.69
C LEU A 57 1.27 8.34 0.31
N ILE A 58 0.42 9.14 0.95
CA ILE A 58 0.36 10.59 0.70
C ILE A 58 1.70 11.24 1.03
N LYS A 59 2.41 10.76 2.06
CA LYS A 59 3.78 11.24 2.37
C LYS A 59 4.78 10.88 1.26
N ILE A 60 4.74 9.66 0.73
CA ILE A 60 5.58 9.26 -0.42
C ILE A 60 5.24 10.05 -1.67
N ALA A 61 3.95 10.24 -1.95
CA ALA A 61 3.48 11.04 -3.08
C ALA A 61 3.98 12.49 -3.01
N ARG A 62 4.10 13.05 -1.80
CA ARG A 62 4.71 14.38 -1.61
C ARG A 62 6.21 14.42 -1.86
N ARG A 63 6.93 13.30 -1.78
CA ARG A 63 8.36 13.25 -2.07
C ARG A 63 8.66 13.22 -3.57
N ASN A 64 7.77 12.67 -4.41
CA ASN A 64 7.95 12.65 -5.86
C ASN A 64 6.62 12.90 -6.59
N ALA A 65 6.45 14.13 -7.11
CA ALA A 65 5.25 14.51 -7.85
C ALA A 65 5.13 13.85 -9.24
N HIS A 66 6.20 13.27 -9.77
CA HIS A 66 6.18 12.52 -11.03
C HIS A 66 5.81 11.05 -10.83
N GLN A 67 5.61 10.59 -9.59
CA GLN A 67 5.26 9.22 -9.29
C GLN A 67 3.74 9.01 -9.38
N HIS A 68 3.30 8.04 -10.16
CA HIS A 68 1.90 7.69 -10.31
C HIS A 68 1.50 6.59 -9.31
N PHE A 69 0.41 6.80 -8.57
CA PHE A 69 -0.10 5.84 -7.58
C PHE A 69 -1.29 5.07 -8.13
N ILE A 70 -1.21 3.74 -8.04
CA ILE A 70 -2.29 2.86 -8.47
C ILE A 70 -2.76 2.07 -7.26
N PHE A 71 -4.04 2.16 -6.94
CA PHE A 71 -4.65 1.37 -5.88
C PHE A 71 -5.12 0.04 -6.45
N HIS A 72 -4.59 -1.06 -5.93
CA HIS A 72 -4.95 -2.39 -6.37
C HIS A 72 -5.94 -3.03 -5.38
N PHE A 73 -7.13 -3.32 -5.87
CA PHE A 73 -8.21 -4.01 -5.17
C PHE A 73 -8.03 -5.53 -5.34
N ILE A 74 -7.01 -6.11 -4.70
CA ILE A 74 -6.96 -7.57 -4.59
C ILE A 74 -7.72 -7.93 -3.31
N PHE A 75 -8.67 -8.85 -3.44
CA PHE A 75 -9.10 -9.69 -2.33
C PHE A 75 -7.84 -10.43 -1.86
N SER A 76 -7.25 -10.00 -0.74
CA SER A 76 -6.27 -10.81 -0.04
C SER A 76 -6.86 -12.22 -0.02
N ASN A 77 -6.15 -13.21 -0.58
CA ASN A 77 -6.49 -14.63 -0.51
C ASN A 77 -6.49 -15.07 0.96
N CYS A 78 -7.48 -14.59 1.72
CA CYS A 78 -7.78 -14.97 3.07
C CYS A 78 -8.76 -16.15 2.96
N HIS A 79 -8.34 -17.19 2.25
CA HIS A 79 -8.72 -18.55 2.63
C HIS A 79 -7.82 -18.88 3.82
N ARG A 80 -8.16 -18.33 5.00
CA ARG A 80 -7.75 -18.97 6.24
C ARG A 80 -8.75 -20.11 6.44
N PRO A 81 -8.33 -21.39 6.49
CA PRO A 81 -9.14 -22.40 7.17
C PRO A 81 -9.37 -21.99 8.64
#